data_AF-A0A3M2LGX0-F1
#
_entry.id   AF-A0A3M2LGX0-F1
#
_cell.length_a   1.000
_cell.length_b   1.000
_cell.length_c   1.000
_cell.angle_alpha   90.00
_cell.angle_beta   90.00
_cell.angle_gamma   90.00
#
_symmetry.space_group_name_H-M   'P 1'
#
loop_
_entity.id
_entity.type
_entity.pdbx_description
1 polymer ?
#
loop_
_entity_poly.entity_id
_entity_poly.type
_entity_poly.pdbx_seq_one_letter_code
_entity_poly.pdbx_strand_id
1 'polypeptide(L)'
;MALLAGCSSGGTIDPAGPAGDDAGGGAEATEDGGRGTPGEEESEEPAALPGFDECGLFQPAELADTLGVPTLYITGRSIGPRAQGGRLAGCGYYAEDVPGFSGLWVHLVAGTEEGEFFAAFEGSDTGPVEGLGDRAEVLALTAPGGAVRSRELRAIDGDLGLVVSYTYDEAPGGMPAIPDAELGEAVATIAFEALERAPEELVIPDGEPEGPCAQVDLAHAAEVIGEEPAAVRTVMNDAGGLRCDFAGDEASLGVVVYTDPTFVENWAPPAEEFNAPEIGDGARLDTSQGYLESRVVSGNRVLVVSATYTEAVGVPTTPGARESELVAAVAEAVGG
;
A
#
# COMPACT_ATOMS: atom_id res chain seq x y z
N MET A 1 -41.12 7.23 44.93
CA MET A 1 -40.12 8.16 45.50
C MET A 1 -39.25 8.61 44.33
N ALA A 2 -39.62 9.67 43.61
CA ALA A 2 -39.25 11.09 43.83
C ALA A 2 -37.71 11.27 43.83
N LEU A 3 -37.10 11.68 42.70
CA LEU A 3 -36.68 13.05 42.30
C LEU A 3 -35.35 13.45 42.98
N LEU A 4 -34.30 13.87 42.26
CA LEU A 4 -34.02 15.16 41.58
C LEU A 4 -32.77 14.95 40.67
N ALA A 5 -32.58 15.44 39.44
CA ALA A 5 -32.84 16.71 38.73
C ALA A 5 -31.95 17.92 39.13
N GLY A 6 -31.26 18.48 38.13
CA GLY A 6 -30.52 19.76 38.11
C GLY A 6 -29.31 19.67 37.15
N CYS A 7 -29.29 20.08 35.87
CA CYS A 7 -29.73 21.27 35.10
C CYS A 7 -28.91 22.57 35.31
N SER A 8 -28.42 23.10 34.16
CA SER A 8 -28.17 24.51 33.79
C SER A 8 -26.85 25.13 34.29
N SER A 9 -26.11 25.99 33.58
CA SER A 9 -26.35 26.97 32.49
C SER A 9 -24.98 27.31 31.83
N GLY A 10 -24.80 27.63 30.54
CA GLY A 10 -25.38 28.75 29.79
C GLY A 10 -24.49 30.02 29.90
N GLY A 11 -23.86 30.46 28.81
CA GLY A 11 -23.12 31.73 28.75
C GLY A 11 -22.60 32.08 27.34
N THR A 12 -23.40 32.85 26.59
CA THR A 12 -23.05 33.60 25.36
C THR A 12 -23.06 35.10 25.66
N ILE A 13 -22.05 35.88 25.24
CA ILE A 13 -22.12 37.34 25.00
C ILE A 13 -21.08 37.75 23.92
N ASP A 14 -21.57 38.33 22.81
CA ASP A 14 -20.94 39.11 21.71
C ASP A 14 -20.77 40.62 22.12
N PRO A 15 -20.45 41.60 21.24
CA PRO A 15 -19.21 41.98 20.54
C PRO A 15 -18.79 43.46 20.83
N ALA A 16 -17.59 43.92 20.45
CA ALA A 16 -17.30 45.35 20.18
C ALA A 16 -15.88 45.57 19.60
N GLY A 17 -15.79 46.21 18.43
CA GLY A 17 -14.57 46.82 17.91
C GLY A 17 -14.24 48.17 18.60
N PRO A 18 -13.18 48.86 18.15
CA PRO A 18 -13.46 50.01 17.30
C PRO A 18 -12.47 50.24 16.13
N ALA A 19 -12.95 51.07 15.21
CA ALA A 19 -12.32 51.61 14.01
C ALA A 19 -11.22 52.66 14.28
N GLY A 20 -10.38 52.87 13.27
CA GLY A 20 -9.47 54.02 13.13
C GLY A 20 -9.12 54.25 11.65
N ASP A 21 -9.76 55.25 11.05
CA ASP A 21 -9.50 55.84 9.74
C ASP A 21 -8.31 56.82 9.77
N ASP A 22 -7.61 56.95 8.63
CA ASP A 22 -7.11 58.19 7.96
C ASP A 22 -5.99 57.78 6.97
N ALA A 23 -6.06 57.87 5.64
CA ALA A 23 -6.46 58.90 4.67
C ALA A 23 -5.33 59.87 4.23
N GLY A 24 -5.10 59.90 2.90
CA GLY A 24 -4.39 60.96 2.15
C GLY A 24 -3.02 60.54 1.60
N GLY A 25 -2.63 60.70 0.33
CA GLY A 25 -3.22 61.37 -0.83
C GLY A 25 -2.11 61.95 -1.72
N GLY A 26 -2.23 61.83 -3.05
CA GLY A 26 -1.65 62.78 -4.01
C GLY A 26 -0.41 62.37 -4.81
N ALA A 27 -0.67 61.97 -6.07
CA ALA A 27 0.02 62.31 -7.34
C ALA A 27 1.56 62.49 -7.40
N GLU A 28 2.20 61.79 -8.34
CA GLU A 28 2.68 62.38 -9.61
C GLU A 28 3.23 61.31 -10.57
N ALA A 29 3.04 61.54 -11.86
CA ALA A 29 3.58 60.74 -12.95
C ALA A 29 5.01 61.18 -13.28
N THR A 30 5.92 60.23 -13.38
CA THR A 30 7.17 60.38 -14.14
C THR A 30 7.49 59.06 -14.84
N GLU A 31 7.45 59.11 -16.17
CA GLU A 31 8.24 58.24 -17.03
C GLU A 31 9.72 58.42 -16.68
N ASP A 32 10.42 57.35 -16.33
CA ASP A 32 11.85 57.27 -16.63
C ASP A 32 12.24 55.82 -16.93
N GLY A 33 12.93 55.66 -18.05
CA GLY A 33 13.38 54.39 -18.56
C GLY A 33 14.62 53.91 -17.81
N GLY A 34 14.62 52.64 -17.42
CA GLY A 34 15.80 52.03 -16.84
C GLY A 34 15.67 50.52 -16.74
N ARG A 35 16.20 49.83 -17.75
CA ARG A 35 16.67 48.42 -17.73
C ARG A 35 16.30 47.62 -16.46
N GLY A 36 15.13 47.00 -16.48
CA GLY A 36 14.77 45.89 -15.60
C GLY A 36 15.09 44.57 -16.30
N THR A 37 15.89 43.75 -15.65
CA THR A 37 16.25 42.35 -15.92
C THR A 37 15.09 41.56 -16.53
N PRO A 38 15.30 40.64 -17.51
CA PRO A 38 14.25 39.70 -17.88
C PRO A 38 13.77 39.01 -16.61
N GLY A 39 12.47 39.06 -16.35
CA GLY A 39 11.90 38.35 -15.22
C GLY A 39 12.33 36.90 -15.32
N GLU A 40 13.01 36.42 -14.29
CA GLU A 40 12.93 35.01 -13.94
C GLU A 40 11.44 34.72 -13.89
N GLU A 41 10.95 33.97 -14.88
CA GLU A 41 9.77 33.16 -14.69
C GLU A 41 10.09 32.37 -13.42
N GLU A 42 9.52 32.79 -12.30
CA GLU A 42 9.34 31.91 -11.15
C GLU A 42 8.64 30.69 -11.76
N SER A 43 9.44 29.67 -12.06
CA SER A 43 8.95 28.33 -12.24
C SER A 43 8.27 28.02 -10.94
N GLU A 44 6.96 28.29 -10.88
CA GLU A 44 6.07 27.69 -9.89
C GLU A 44 6.39 26.20 -10.03
N GLU A 45 7.17 25.66 -9.08
CA GLU A 45 7.28 24.22 -8.91
C GLU A 45 5.83 23.74 -8.90
N PRO A 46 5.43 22.86 -9.83
CA PRO A 46 4.06 22.42 -9.90
C PRO A 46 3.69 21.91 -8.51
N ALA A 47 2.68 22.54 -7.89
CA ALA A 47 2.20 22.12 -6.59
C ALA A 47 2.00 20.60 -6.67
N ALA A 48 2.71 19.85 -5.82
CA ALA A 48 2.68 18.40 -5.80
C ALA A 48 1.21 17.97 -5.85
N LEU A 49 0.81 17.36 -6.98
CA LEU A 49 -0.56 16.91 -7.15
C LEU A 49 -0.86 15.96 -5.98
N PRO A 50 -2.02 16.10 -5.31
CA PRO A 50 -2.39 15.14 -4.29
C PRO A 50 -2.32 13.74 -4.93
N GLY A 51 -1.52 12.85 -4.35
CA GLY A 51 -1.31 11.51 -4.90
C GLY A 51 -2.63 10.77 -5.11
N PHE A 52 -2.65 9.81 -6.04
CA PHE A 52 -3.82 8.97 -6.29
C PHE A 52 -4.30 8.31 -4.98
N ASP A 53 -5.62 8.28 -4.73
CA ASP A 53 -6.22 7.60 -3.58
C ASP A 53 -6.74 6.22 -4.00
N GLU A 54 -5.87 5.23 -3.90
CA GLU A 54 -6.12 3.85 -4.29
C GLU A 54 -7.26 3.16 -3.52
N CYS A 55 -7.56 3.64 -2.31
CA CYS A 55 -8.69 3.15 -1.52
C CYS A 55 -9.98 3.94 -1.75
N GLY A 56 -9.97 4.97 -2.61
CA GLY A 56 -11.14 5.77 -2.93
C GLY A 56 -12.19 5.02 -3.77
N LEU A 57 -11.80 3.90 -4.41
CA LEU A 57 -12.68 3.11 -5.29
C LEU A 57 -13.82 2.42 -4.52
N PHE A 58 -13.55 1.95 -3.31
CA PHE A 58 -14.49 1.18 -2.52
C PHE A 58 -14.46 1.57 -1.05
N GLN A 59 -15.63 1.60 -0.44
CA GLN A 59 -15.72 1.65 1.02
C GLN A 59 -15.64 0.23 1.58
N PRO A 60 -14.95 -0.01 2.71
CA PRO A 60 -14.84 -1.36 3.26
C PRO A 60 -16.19 -2.02 3.56
N ALA A 61 -17.19 -1.25 3.98
CA ALA A 61 -18.53 -1.75 4.26
C ALA A 61 -19.23 -2.31 3.00
N GLU A 62 -19.01 -1.68 1.86
CA GLU A 62 -19.58 -2.12 0.58
C GLU A 62 -18.96 -3.45 0.12
N LEU A 63 -17.64 -3.56 0.20
CA LEU A 63 -16.95 -4.82 -0.12
C LEU A 63 -17.34 -5.93 0.86
N ALA A 64 -17.56 -5.59 2.14
CA ALA A 64 -18.00 -6.53 3.15
C ALA A 64 -19.39 -7.11 2.79
N ASP A 65 -20.33 -6.25 2.40
CA ASP A 65 -21.66 -6.65 1.95
C ASP A 65 -21.58 -7.55 0.70
N THR A 66 -20.77 -7.17 -0.30
CA THR A 66 -20.59 -7.95 -1.54
C THR A 66 -19.98 -9.33 -1.29
N LEU A 67 -19.04 -9.45 -0.35
CA LEU A 67 -18.40 -10.70 0.02
C LEU A 67 -19.20 -11.50 1.06
N GLY A 68 -20.29 -10.94 1.60
CA GLY A 68 -21.10 -11.57 2.65
C GLY A 68 -20.37 -11.70 3.99
N VAL A 69 -19.42 -10.81 4.27
CA VAL A 69 -18.68 -10.77 5.55
C VAL A 69 -19.15 -9.62 6.43
N PRO A 70 -19.01 -9.71 7.77
CA PRO A 70 -19.54 -8.68 8.66
C PRO A 70 -18.84 -7.32 8.53
N THR A 71 -17.52 -7.32 8.30
CA THR A 71 -16.69 -6.11 8.28
C THR A 71 -15.41 -6.39 7.52
N LEU A 72 -14.89 -5.37 6.86
CA LEU A 72 -13.54 -5.32 6.30
C LEU A 72 -12.83 -4.05 6.79
N TYR A 73 -11.51 -4.10 6.83
CA TYR A 73 -10.60 -3.01 7.17
C TYR A 73 -9.61 -2.80 6.02
N ILE A 74 -9.17 -1.57 5.82
CA ILE A 74 -8.06 -1.28 4.92
C ILE A 74 -6.78 -1.72 5.63
N THR A 75 -6.13 -2.74 5.12
CA THR A 75 -4.92 -3.34 5.73
C THR A 75 -3.68 -3.18 4.86
N GLY A 76 -3.85 -2.62 3.65
CA GLY A 76 -2.73 -2.34 2.77
C GLY A 76 -3.06 -1.22 1.79
N ARG A 77 -2.01 -0.48 1.44
CA ARG A 77 -1.99 0.53 0.39
C ARG A 77 -0.67 0.36 -0.34
N SER A 78 -0.71 0.22 -1.65
CA SER A 78 0.48 0.03 -2.47
C SER A 78 0.46 0.99 -3.66
N ILE A 79 1.61 1.58 -3.95
CA ILE A 79 1.87 2.33 -5.18
C ILE A 79 3.26 1.92 -5.65
N GLY A 80 3.41 1.55 -6.91
CA GLY A 80 4.71 1.16 -7.44
C GLY A 80 4.67 0.68 -8.88
N PRO A 81 5.82 0.50 -9.52
CA PRO A 81 5.91 -0.19 -10.79
C PRO A 81 5.46 -1.65 -10.64
N ARG A 82 4.86 -2.18 -11.72
CA ARG A 82 4.47 -3.59 -11.78
C ARG A 82 5.46 -4.35 -12.63
N ALA A 83 5.82 -5.56 -12.20
CA ALA A 83 6.70 -6.47 -12.95
C ALA A 83 6.19 -6.82 -14.37
N GLN A 84 4.91 -6.59 -14.67
CA GLN A 84 4.28 -6.84 -15.98
C GLN A 84 3.99 -5.55 -16.76
N GLY A 85 4.71 -4.46 -16.46
CA GLY A 85 4.55 -3.17 -17.10
C GLY A 85 3.52 -2.27 -16.41
N GLY A 86 3.69 -0.97 -16.61
CA GLY A 86 2.83 0.06 -16.03
C GLY A 86 3.09 0.36 -14.55
N ARG A 87 2.36 1.36 -14.03
CA ARG A 87 2.37 1.71 -12.60
C ARG A 87 1.09 1.23 -11.95
N LEU A 88 1.20 0.54 -10.82
CA LEU A 88 0.08 0.05 -10.04
C LEU A 88 -0.22 0.95 -8.85
N ALA A 89 -1.49 1.04 -8.49
CA ALA A 89 -1.94 1.57 -7.22
C ALA A 89 -3.06 0.67 -6.69
N GLY A 90 -2.97 0.21 -5.44
CA GLY A 90 -3.92 -0.74 -4.91
C GLY A 90 -4.23 -0.62 -3.43
N CYS A 91 -5.45 -1.01 -3.11
CA CYS A 91 -5.95 -1.07 -1.75
C CYS A 91 -6.21 -2.53 -1.35
N GLY A 92 -5.68 -2.91 -0.19
CA GLY A 92 -5.86 -4.20 0.43
C GLY A 92 -6.89 -4.16 1.54
N TYR A 93 -7.78 -5.15 1.55
CA TYR A 93 -8.88 -5.28 2.49
C TYR A 93 -8.83 -6.64 3.17
N TYR A 94 -9.04 -6.66 4.48
CA TYR A 94 -9.07 -7.87 5.28
C TYR A 94 -10.13 -7.79 6.38
N ALA A 95 -10.60 -8.95 6.85
CA ALA A 95 -11.65 -9.01 7.88
C ALA A 95 -11.15 -8.57 9.27
N GLU A 96 -9.84 -8.60 9.48
CA GLU A 96 -9.19 -8.07 10.68
C GLU A 96 -8.38 -6.83 10.35
N ASP A 97 -8.31 -5.90 11.30
CA ASP A 97 -7.51 -4.68 11.20
C ASP A 97 -6.03 -4.95 11.49
N VAL A 98 -5.41 -5.78 10.66
CA VAL A 98 -4.00 -6.12 10.80
C VAL A 98 -3.28 -5.85 9.47
N PRO A 99 -2.29 -4.96 9.44
CA PRO A 99 -1.59 -4.65 8.21
C PRO A 99 -0.88 -5.85 7.57
N GLY A 100 -0.80 -5.85 6.24
CA GLY A 100 -0.02 -6.84 5.49
C GLY A 100 -0.65 -8.21 5.29
N PHE A 101 -1.90 -8.42 5.74
CA PHE A 101 -2.59 -9.69 5.51
C PHE A 101 -3.06 -9.90 4.08
N SER A 102 -2.95 -11.15 3.62
CA SER A 102 -3.50 -11.62 2.36
C SER A 102 -5.03 -11.67 2.47
N GLY A 103 -5.72 -10.84 1.70
CA GLY A 103 -7.17 -10.73 1.69
C GLY A 103 -7.70 -10.44 0.30
N LEU A 104 -8.61 -9.47 0.20
CA LEU A 104 -9.00 -8.88 -1.07
C LEU A 104 -8.05 -7.73 -1.42
N TRP A 105 -7.43 -7.76 -2.58
CA TRP A 105 -6.71 -6.62 -3.14
C TRP A 105 -7.38 -6.16 -4.42
N VAL A 106 -7.54 -4.85 -4.57
CA VAL A 106 -7.99 -4.21 -5.81
C VAL A 106 -6.91 -3.25 -6.26
N HIS A 107 -6.32 -3.50 -7.43
CA HIS A 107 -5.28 -2.67 -8.02
C HIS A 107 -5.73 -2.12 -9.36
N LEU A 108 -5.52 -0.83 -9.59
CA LEU A 108 -5.52 -0.25 -10.93
C LEU A 108 -4.09 -0.11 -11.44
N VAL A 109 -3.91 -0.24 -12.75
CA VAL A 109 -2.61 -0.18 -13.42
C VAL A 109 -2.69 0.80 -14.59
N ALA A 110 -1.87 1.84 -14.56
CA ALA A 110 -1.77 2.84 -15.62
C ALA A 110 -0.79 2.41 -16.72
N GLY A 111 -1.11 2.71 -17.98
CA GLY A 111 -0.21 2.49 -19.12
C GLY A 111 0.01 1.02 -19.43
N THR A 112 -1.05 0.22 -19.30
CA THR A 112 -0.99 -1.23 -19.43
C THR A 112 -0.98 -1.66 -20.91
N GLU A 113 -0.05 -2.55 -21.28
CA GLU A 113 -0.08 -3.24 -22.57
C GLU A 113 -0.57 -4.69 -22.41
N GLU A 114 -1.56 -5.10 -23.22
CA GLU A 114 -2.23 -6.40 -23.10
C GLU A 114 -1.24 -7.60 -23.07
N GLY A 115 -0.21 -7.57 -23.92
CA GLY A 115 0.74 -8.66 -24.04
C GLY A 115 1.58 -8.90 -22.78
N GLU A 116 1.99 -7.83 -22.10
CA GLU A 116 2.78 -7.90 -20.87
C GLU A 116 1.86 -8.20 -19.67
N PHE A 117 0.70 -7.55 -19.62
CA PHE A 117 -0.26 -7.66 -18.52
C PHE A 117 -0.83 -9.08 -18.32
N PHE A 118 -1.04 -9.80 -19.44
CA PHE A 118 -1.52 -11.19 -19.46
C PHE A 118 -0.39 -12.20 -19.77
N ALA A 119 0.88 -11.80 -19.69
CA ALA A 119 1.98 -12.74 -19.84
C ALA A 119 1.82 -13.91 -18.84
N ALA A 120 2.00 -15.13 -19.34
CA ALA A 120 1.59 -16.34 -18.62
C ALA A 120 2.29 -16.48 -17.26
N PHE A 121 1.50 -16.75 -16.21
CA PHE A 121 2.01 -17.20 -14.93
C PHE A 121 2.34 -18.69 -15.05
N GLU A 122 3.56 -19.08 -14.66
CA GLU A 122 3.92 -20.50 -14.62
C GLU A 122 3.09 -21.22 -13.55
N GLY A 123 2.10 -21.99 -14.01
CA GLY A 123 1.20 -22.79 -13.16
C GLY A 123 -0.09 -22.05 -12.79
N SER A 124 -1.18 -22.32 -13.52
CA SER A 124 -2.56 -22.06 -13.08
C SER A 124 -3.58 -22.57 -14.12
N ASP A 125 -4.78 -22.89 -13.65
CA ASP A 125 -5.98 -22.98 -14.48
C ASP A 125 -6.41 -21.56 -14.83
N THR A 126 -6.27 -21.17 -16.10
CA THR A 126 -6.68 -19.85 -16.61
C THR A 126 -7.92 -19.98 -17.49
N GLY A 127 -8.78 -18.96 -17.48
CA GLY A 127 -9.99 -18.94 -18.31
C GLY A 127 -10.47 -17.52 -18.62
N PRO A 128 -11.03 -17.29 -19.82
CA PRO A 128 -11.54 -15.98 -20.20
C PRO A 128 -12.81 -15.61 -19.42
N VAL A 129 -13.00 -14.31 -19.21
CA VAL A 129 -14.24 -13.71 -18.68
C VAL A 129 -14.81 -12.80 -19.76
N GLU A 130 -16.03 -13.10 -20.23
CA GLU A 130 -16.68 -12.28 -21.25
C GLU A 130 -17.34 -11.04 -20.64
N GLY A 131 -17.28 -9.91 -21.37
CA GLY A 131 -18.04 -8.70 -21.06
C GLY A 131 -17.40 -7.74 -20.05
N LEU A 132 -16.19 -8.03 -19.56
CA LEU A 132 -15.43 -7.17 -18.66
C LEU A 132 -14.22 -6.57 -19.38
N GLY A 133 -14.23 -5.25 -19.58
CA GLY A 133 -13.21 -4.54 -20.36
C GLY A 133 -13.09 -5.04 -21.80
N ASP A 134 -11.95 -4.75 -22.42
CA ASP A 134 -11.56 -5.28 -23.73
C ASP A 134 -11.16 -6.76 -23.64
N ARG A 135 -10.53 -7.15 -22.52
CA ARG A 135 -10.15 -8.54 -22.21
C ARG A 135 -10.10 -8.74 -20.70
N ALA A 136 -10.57 -9.90 -20.25
CA ALA A 136 -10.41 -10.32 -18.86
C ALA A 136 -10.15 -11.83 -18.73
N GLU A 137 -9.36 -12.19 -17.72
CA GLU A 137 -8.98 -13.58 -17.40
C GLU A 137 -9.00 -13.82 -15.90
N VAL A 138 -9.50 -14.99 -15.50
CA VAL A 138 -9.32 -15.51 -14.13
C VAL A 138 -8.06 -16.36 -14.09
N LEU A 139 -7.22 -16.10 -13.10
CA LEU A 139 -6.04 -16.87 -12.73
C LEU A 139 -6.30 -17.49 -11.35
N ALA A 140 -6.39 -18.82 -11.28
CA ALA A 140 -6.51 -19.52 -10.00
C ALA A 140 -5.13 -19.97 -9.52
N LEU A 141 -4.65 -19.42 -8.40
CA LEU A 141 -3.37 -19.78 -7.79
C LEU A 141 -3.62 -20.54 -6.48
N THR A 142 -3.26 -21.82 -6.48
CA THR A 142 -3.21 -22.62 -5.25
C THR A 142 -1.76 -22.82 -4.85
N ALA A 143 -1.36 -22.31 -3.67
CA ALA A 143 -0.03 -22.56 -3.14
C ALA A 143 0.19 -24.09 -2.93
N PRO A 144 1.25 -24.70 -3.49
CA PRO A 144 1.51 -26.12 -3.30
C PRO A 144 1.67 -26.46 -1.82
N GLY A 145 0.87 -27.41 -1.31
CA GLY A 145 1.00 -27.92 0.06
C GLY A 145 0.44 -27.03 1.19
N GLY A 146 -0.21 -25.91 0.86
CA GLY A 146 -0.78 -24.96 1.83
C GLY A 146 -2.33 -25.00 1.95
N ALA A 147 -2.83 -24.46 3.07
CA ALA A 147 -4.25 -24.16 3.30
C ALA A 147 -4.71 -22.85 2.64
N VAL A 148 -3.77 -22.03 2.18
CA VAL A 148 -4.04 -20.76 1.49
C VAL A 148 -4.51 -21.02 0.07
N ARG A 149 -5.57 -20.32 -0.31
CA ARG A 149 -6.17 -20.37 -1.65
C ARG A 149 -6.27 -18.95 -2.17
N SER A 150 -5.88 -18.74 -3.43
CA SER A 150 -5.95 -17.44 -4.08
C SER A 150 -6.67 -17.54 -5.42
N ARG A 151 -7.51 -16.55 -5.69
CA ARG A 151 -8.10 -16.30 -7.00
C ARG A 151 -7.79 -14.89 -7.40
N GLU A 152 -7.31 -14.72 -8.62
CA GLU A 152 -7.02 -13.42 -9.19
C GLU A 152 -7.82 -13.26 -10.49
N LEU A 153 -8.42 -12.09 -10.67
CA LEU A 153 -9.04 -11.68 -11.91
C LEU A 153 -8.27 -10.48 -12.45
N ARG A 154 -7.92 -10.55 -13.73
CA ARG A 154 -7.27 -9.47 -14.47
C ARG A 154 -8.18 -8.98 -15.57
N ALA A 155 -8.29 -7.67 -15.72
CA ALA A 155 -9.00 -7.05 -16.82
C ALA A 155 -8.19 -5.88 -17.39
N ILE A 156 -8.38 -5.60 -18.67
CA ILE A 156 -7.86 -4.40 -19.34
C ILE A 156 -9.00 -3.70 -20.07
N ASP A 157 -9.03 -2.37 -20.03
CA ASP A 157 -9.93 -1.50 -20.79
C ASP A 157 -9.11 -0.34 -21.36
N GLY A 158 -8.84 -0.35 -22.66
CA GLY A 158 -7.84 0.54 -23.26
C GLY A 158 -6.43 0.29 -22.69
N ASP A 159 -5.85 1.32 -22.05
CA ASP A 159 -4.56 1.27 -21.35
C ASP A 159 -4.69 1.17 -19.82
N LEU A 160 -5.92 1.05 -19.31
CA LEU A 160 -6.21 0.83 -17.91
C LEU A 160 -6.25 -0.67 -17.61
N GLY A 161 -5.36 -1.11 -16.71
CA GLY A 161 -5.38 -2.46 -16.15
C GLY A 161 -6.09 -2.49 -14.79
N LEU A 162 -6.75 -3.62 -14.50
CA LEU A 162 -7.34 -3.93 -13.21
C LEU A 162 -6.88 -5.32 -12.76
N VAL A 163 -6.54 -5.44 -11.47
CA VAL A 163 -6.27 -6.73 -10.80
C VAL A 163 -7.09 -6.82 -9.54
N VAL A 164 -7.93 -7.85 -9.43
CA VAL A 164 -8.67 -8.17 -8.21
C VAL A 164 -8.20 -9.53 -7.71
N SER A 165 -7.53 -9.56 -6.54
CA SER A 165 -7.00 -10.79 -5.97
C SER A 165 -7.70 -11.08 -4.64
N TYR A 166 -8.34 -12.24 -4.52
CA TYR A 166 -8.98 -12.72 -3.29
C TYR A 166 -8.19 -13.91 -2.74
N THR A 167 -7.63 -13.74 -1.56
CA THR A 167 -6.93 -14.79 -0.83
C THR A 167 -7.68 -15.14 0.44
N TYR A 168 -7.83 -16.44 0.70
CA TYR A 168 -8.40 -16.95 1.95
C TYR A 168 -7.57 -18.08 2.53
N ASP A 169 -7.68 -18.23 3.85
CA ASP A 169 -7.22 -19.38 4.61
C ASP A 169 -8.26 -19.74 5.66
N GLU A 170 -8.09 -20.88 6.32
CA GLU A 170 -9.02 -21.33 7.37
C GLU A 170 -8.62 -20.84 8.78
N ALA A 171 -7.68 -19.89 8.88
CA ALA A 171 -7.26 -19.35 10.17
C ALA A 171 -8.40 -18.53 10.82
N PRO A 172 -8.45 -18.48 12.17
CA PRO A 172 -9.38 -17.60 12.86
C PRO A 172 -9.21 -16.15 12.38
N GLY A 173 -10.31 -15.50 12.00
CA GLY A 173 -10.26 -14.11 11.50
C GLY A 173 -9.95 -13.94 10.02
N GLY A 174 -9.58 -15.04 9.34
CA GLY A 174 -9.31 -15.04 7.90
C GLY A 174 -10.54 -14.72 7.03
N MET A 175 -10.26 -14.38 5.78
CA MET A 175 -11.30 -14.28 4.75
C MET A 175 -12.05 -15.62 4.65
N PRO A 176 -13.39 -15.63 4.53
CA PRO A 176 -14.12 -16.88 4.44
C PRO A 176 -13.78 -17.63 3.15
N ALA A 177 -13.82 -18.96 3.22
CA ALA A 177 -13.92 -19.78 2.02
C ALA A 177 -15.30 -19.55 1.38
N ILE A 178 -15.33 -18.87 0.24
CA ILE A 178 -16.54 -18.67 -0.56
C ILE A 178 -16.61 -19.78 -1.63
N PRO A 179 -17.77 -20.44 -1.85
CA PRO A 179 -17.92 -21.40 -2.94
C PRO A 179 -17.50 -20.80 -4.29
N ASP A 180 -16.76 -21.56 -5.11
CA ASP A 180 -16.14 -21.04 -6.34
C ASP A 180 -17.08 -20.26 -7.27
N ALA A 181 -18.34 -20.70 -7.39
CA ALA A 181 -19.33 -20.02 -8.23
C ALA A 181 -19.74 -18.65 -7.65
N GLU A 182 -19.96 -18.57 -6.34
CA GLU A 182 -20.31 -17.34 -5.64
C GLU A 182 -19.12 -16.38 -5.56
N LEU A 183 -17.90 -16.93 -5.38
CA LEU A 183 -16.66 -16.16 -5.40
C LEU A 183 -16.41 -15.55 -6.77
N GLY A 184 -16.63 -16.31 -7.83
CA GLY A 184 -16.51 -15.82 -9.21
C GLY A 184 -17.47 -14.65 -9.50
N GLU A 185 -18.72 -14.75 -9.02
CA GLU A 185 -19.70 -13.67 -9.14
C GLU A 185 -19.27 -12.44 -8.33
N ALA A 186 -18.90 -12.59 -7.07
CA ALA A 186 -18.47 -11.48 -6.22
C ALA A 186 -17.22 -10.76 -6.76
N VAL A 187 -16.19 -11.51 -7.17
CA VAL A 187 -14.97 -10.95 -7.76
C VAL A 187 -15.27 -10.26 -9.08
N ALA A 188 -16.16 -10.82 -9.92
CA ALA A 188 -16.59 -10.16 -11.15
C ALA A 188 -17.34 -8.86 -10.86
N THR A 189 -18.29 -8.84 -9.91
CA THR A 189 -19.01 -7.62 -9.50
C THR A 189 -18.05 -6.54 -9.02
N ILE A 190 -17.11 -6.87 -8.14
CA ILE A 190 -16.07 -5.94 -7.68
C ILE A 190 -15.26 -5.42 -8.87
N ALA A 191 -14.89 -6.29 -9.80
CA ALA A 191 -14.10 -5.88 -10.97
C ALA A 191 -14.87 -4.93 -11.91
N PHE A 192 -16.15 -5.22 -12.17
CA PHE A 192 -17.02 -4.34 -12.97
C PHE A 192 -17.13 -2.97 -12.33
N GLU A 193 -17.45 -2.90 -11.05
CA GLU A 193 -17.59 -1.63 -10.34
C GLU A 193 -16.26 -0.87 -10.25
N ALA A 194 -15.13 -1.58 -10.12
CA ALA A 194 -13.81 -0.97 -10.09
C ALA A 194 -13.50 -0.25 -11.42
N LEU A 195 -13.81 -0.89 -12.57
CA LEU A 195 -13.64 -0.27 -13.88
C LEU A 195 -14.63 0.89 -14.09
N GLU A 196 -15.89 0.75 -13.69
CA GLU A 196 -16.88 1.82 -13.82
C GLU A 196 -16.54 3.07 -12.97
N ARG A 197 -15.86 2.88 -11.84
CA ARG A 197 -15.43 3.95 -10.94
C ARG A 197 -14.02 4.48 -11.24
N ALA A 198 -13.26 3.75 -12.04
CA ALA A 198 -11.92 4.18 -12.42
C ALA A 198 -11.99 5.50 -13.21
N PRO A 199 -11.00 6.38 -13.06
CA PRO A 199 -10.95 7.59 -13.86
C PRO A 199 -10.76 7.24 -15.34
N GLU A 200 -11.36 8.04 -16.23
CA GLU A 200 -11.19 7.88 -17.69
C GLU A 200 -9.71 7.98 -18.11
N GLU A 201 -8.90 8.73 -17.37
CA GLU A 201 -7.45 8.82 -17.52
C GLU A 201 -6.81 8.55 -16.15
N LEU A 202 -6.06 7.45 -16.03
CA LEU A 202 -5.38 7.08 -14.80
C LEU A 202 -3.93 7.55 -14.83
N VAL A 203 -3.60 8.49 -13.95
CA VAL A 203 -2.23 8.93 -13.68
C VAL A 203 -1.87 8.56 -12.24
N ILE A 204 -0.84 7.73 -12.09
CA ILE A 204 -0.31 7.32 -10.77
C ILE A 204 1.04 8.00 -10.59
N PRO A 205 1.12 9.10 -9.82
CA PRO A 205 2.40 9.74 -9.53
C PRO A 205 3.20 8.93 -8.51
N ASP A 206 4.50 9.19 -8.46
CA ASP A 206 5.36 8.77 -7.35
C ASP A 206 4.81 9.32 -6.03
N GLY A 207 4.71 8.45 -5.03
CA GLY A 207 4.38 8.85 -3.66
C GLY A 207 5.63 9.27 -2.88
N GLU A 208 5.42 9.95 -1.75
CA GLU A 208 6.48 10.19 -0.77
C GLU A 208 6.26 9.31 0.47
N PRO A 209 7.35 8.92 1.16
CA PRO A 209 7.30 8.34 2.51
C PRO A 209 6.50 9.13 3.53
N GLU A 210 5.56 8.43 4.16
CA GLU A 210 4.74 8.95 5.25
C GLU A 210 5.02 8.21 6.57
N GLY A 211 4.67 8.86 7.69
CA GLY A 211 4.71 8.24 9.02
C GLY A 211 6.06 7.60 9.39
N PRO A 212 6.05 6.45 10.08
CA PRO A 212 7.28 5.70 10.40
C PRO A 212 8.04 5.20 9.17
N CYS A 213 7.35 4.95 8.03
CA CYS A 213 8.03 4.52 6.80
C CYS A 213 8.93 5.62 6.23
N ALA A 214 8.68 6.90 6.56
CA ALA A 214 9.56 8.02 6.21
C ALA A 214 10.90 8.03 6.95
N GLN A 215 11.07 7.19 7.97
CA GLN A 215 12.34 7.05 8.69
C GLN A 215 13.26 5.99 8.07
N VAL A 216 12.78 5.22 7.08
CA VAL A 216 13.60 4.23 6.38
C VAL A 216 14.58 4.95 5.47
N ASP A 217 15.88 4.65 5.62
CA ASP A 217 16.93 5.19 4.76
C ASP A 217 16.87 4.54 3.37
N LEU A 218 16.16 5.18 2.44
CA LEU A 218 16.02 4.69 1.07
C LEU A 218 17.32 4.73 0.28
N ALA A 219 18.26 5.61 0.63
CA ALA A 219 19.57 5.61 -0.01
C ALA A 219 20.37 4.36 0.37
N HIS A 220 20.35 4.00 1.67
CA HIS A 220 20.96 2.75 2.12
C HIS A 220 20.23 1.53 1.54
N ALA A 221 18.89 1.53 1.53
CA ALA A 221 18.11 0.47 0.89
C ALA A 221 18.52 0.31 -0.58
N ALA A 222 18.64 1.42 -1.31
CA ALA A 222 19.04 1.42 -2.71
C ALA A 222 20.42 0.80 -2.96
N GLU A 223 21.39 1.09 -2.08
CA GLU A 223 22.71 0.47 -2.19
C GLU A 223 22.64 -1.06 -2.05
N VAL A 224 21.77 -1.58 -1.19
CA VAL A 224 21.64 -3.00 -0.89
C VAL A 224 20.77 -3.72 -1.91
N ILE A 225 19.61 -3.17 -2.26
CA ILE A 225 18.68 -3.81 -3.20
C ILE A 225 19.06 -3.56 -4.66
N GLY A 226 19.92 -2.57 -4.92
CA GLY A 226 20.49 -2.27 -6.24
C GLY A 226 19.71 -1.23 -7.06
N GLU A 227 18.66 -0.64 -6.50
CA GLU A 227 17.83 0.37 -7.14
C GLU A 227 17.25 1.33 -6.09
N GLU A 228 17.09 2.60 -6.44
CA GLU A 228 16.40 3.58 -5.61
C GLU A 228 14.87 3.36 -5.67
N PRO A 229 14.24 2.83 -4.60
CA PRO A 229 12.81 2.58 -4.63
C PRO A 229 12.04 3.89 -4.41
N ALA A 230 10.97 4.09 -5.18
CA ALA A 230 10.06 5.22 -5.04
C ALA A 230 8.68 4.77 -4.51
N ALA A 231 7.93 5.73 -3.98
CA ALA A 231 6.58 5.62 -3.42
C ALA A 231 6.42 4.78 -2.14
N VAL A 232 5.76 5.38 -1.15
CA VAL A 232 5.67 4.87 0.22
C VAL A 232 4.35 5.25 0.83
N ARG A 233 3.34 4.44 0.54
CA ARG A 233 2.09 4.52 1.29
C ARG A 233 2.24 3.72 2.56
N THR A 234 1.79 4.32 3.65
CA THR A 234 1.81 3.70 4.98
C THR A 234 0.40 3.43 5.43
N VAL A 235 0.13 2.19 5.83
CA VAL A 235 -1.07 1.86 6.60
C VAL A 235 -0.63 1.58 8.02
N MET A 236 -1.25 2.25 8.99
CA MET A 236 -1.05 2.01 10.41
C MET A 236 -2.37 1.70 11.08
N ASN A 237 -2.39 0.69 11.93
CA ASN A 237 -3.52 0.45 12.83
C ASN A 237 -3.26 1.09 14.21
N ASP A 238 -4.31 1.18 15.03
CA ASP A 238 -4.24 1.78 16.37
C ASP A 238 -3.33 1.01 17.34
N ALA A 239 -3.06 -0.27 17.06
CA ALA A 239 -2.18 -1.12 17.86
C ALA A 239 -0.68 -0.96 17.52
N GLY A 240 -0.35 -0.11 16.54
CA GLY A 240 1.02 0.12 16.08
C GLY A 240 1.53 -0.92 15.08
N GLY A 241 0.63 -1.72 14.50
CA GLY A 241 0.90 -2.47 13.28
C GLY A 241 1.02 -1.51 12.10
N LEU A 242 1.84 -1.87 11.12
CA LEU A 242 2.23 -0.98 10.03
C LEU A 242 2.55 -1.79 8.76
N ARG A 243 2.25 -1.24 7.59
CA ARG A 243 2.76 -1.71 6.30
C ARG A 243 3.40 -0.56 5.53
N CYS A 244 4.62 -0.78 5.06
CA CYS A 244 5.31 0.05 4.07
C CYS A 244 5.55 -0.79 2.82
N ASP A 245 5.29 -0.23 1.65
CA ASP A 245 5.76 -0.77 0.38
C ASP A 245 6.61 0.33 -0.28
N PHE A 246 7.80 -0.04 -0.74
CA PHE A 246 8.76 0.79 -1.47
C PHE A 246 9.12 0.05 -2.77
N ALA A 247 8.97 0.67 -3.94
CA ALA A 247 9.16 -0.06 -5.20
C ALA A 247 9.92 0.73 -6.26
N GLY A 248 10.88 0.07 -6.89
CA GLY A 248 11.54 0.47 -8.13
C GLY A 248 11.22 -0.52 -9.26
N ASP A 249 11.64 -0.19 -10.47
CA ASP A 249 11.37 -0.94 -11.69
C ASP A 249 12.00 -2.36 -11.65
N GLU A 250 13.12 -2.51 -10.97
CA GLU A 250 13.95 -3.71 -10.91
C GLU A 250 14.03 -4.36 -9.51
N ALA A 251 13.68 -3.65 -8.44
CA ALA A 251 13.67 -4.14 -7.06
C ALA A 251 12.56 -3.49 -6.21
N SER A 252 12.14 -4.18 -5.15
CA SER A 252 11.21 -3.61 -4.17
C SER A 252 11.59 -3.99 -2.74
N LEU A 253 11.16 -3.17 -1.78
CA LEU A 253 11.26 -3.41 -0.34
C LEU A 253 9.86 -3.29 0.27
N GLY A 254 9.43 -4.32 0.99
CA GLY A 254 8.20 -4.35 1.76
C GLY A 254 8.53 -4.51 3.24
N VAL A 255 7.78 -3.81 4.09
CA VAL A 255 7.92 -3.88 5.55
C VAL A 255 6.54 -4.03 6.17
N VAL A 256 6.34 -5.06 6.98
CA VAL A 256 5.09 -5.28 7.72
C VAL A 256 5.39 -5.49 9.20
N VAL A 257 4.64 -4.81 10.05
CA VAL A 257 4.69 -4.94 11.52
C VAL A 257 3.41 -5.62 11.99
N TYR A 258 3.54 -6.83 12.48
CA TYR A 258 2.45 -7.59 13.11
C TYR A 258 2.44 -7.35 14.62
N THR A 259 1.26 -6.99 15.15
CA THR A 259 1.05 -6.70 16.57
C THR A 259 -0.03 -7.55 17.23
N ASP A 260 -0.85 -8.24 16.45
CA ASP A 260 -1.82 -9.20 16.99
C ASP A 260 -1.09 -10.42 17.60
N PRO A 261 -1.39 -10.82 18.84
CA PRO A 261 -0.67 -11.91 19.51
C PRO A 261 -0.73 -13.25 18.77
N THR A 262 -1.85 -13.58 18.12
CA THR A 262 -2.02 -14.84 17.39
C THR A 262 -1.11 -14.86 16.17
N PHE A 263 -1.06 -13.74 15.43
CA PHE A 263 -0.16 -13.62 14.29
C PHE A 263 1.30 -13.53 14.69
N VAL A 264 1.62 -12.81 15.76
CA VAL A 264 2.98 -12.75 16.32
C VAL A 264 3.47 -14.16 16.67
N GLU A 265 2.64 -15.00 17.29
CA GLU A 265 3.01 -16.40 17.59
C GLU A 265 3.24 -17.24 16.32
N ASN A 266 2.41 -17.05 15.29
CA ASN A 266 2.51 -17.82 14.04
C ASN A 266 3.65 -17.38 13.11
N TRP A 267 4.02 -16.10 13.15
CA TRP A 267 5.01 -15.51 12.26
C TRP A 267 6.39 -15.35 12.89
N ALA A 268 6.48 -15.36 14.23
CA ALA A 268 7.77 -15.35 14.91
C ALA A 268 8.57 -16.61 14.51
N PRO A 269 9.83 -16.45 14.06
CA PRO A 269 10.68 -17.61 13.85
C PRO A 269 10.93 -18.32 15.19
N PRO A 270 11.01 -19.66 15.20
CA PRO A 270 11.44 -20.38 16.40
C PRO A 270 12.90 -20.03 16.71
N ALA A 271 13.28 -20.02 17.99
CA ALA A 271 14.56 -19.49 18.44
C ALA A 271 15.78 -20.23 17.85
N GLU A 272 15.63 -21.52 17.53
CA GLU A 272 16.64 -22.34 16.86
C GLU A 272 16.91 -21.95 15.40
N GLU A 273 16.02 -21.17 14.77
CA GLU A 273 16.20 -20.68 13.40
C GLU A 273 16.82 -19.29 13.34
N PHE A 274 17.08 -18.65 14.49
CA PHE A 274 17.72 -17.33 14.52
C PHE A 274 19.12 -17.41 13.94
N ASN A 275 19.39 -16.58 12.93
CA ASN A 275 20.65 -16.56 12.20
C ASN A 275 21.27 -15.16 12.07
N ALA A 276 20.60 -14.11 12.54
CA ALA A 276 21.13 -12.76 12.69
C ALA A 276 20.89 -12.25 14.13
N PRO A 277 21.67 -12.74 15.12
CA PRO A 277 21.48 -12.41 16.54
C PRO A 277 21.74 -10.93 16.89
N GLU A 278 22.34 -10.17 15.99
CA GLU A 278 22.57 -8.73 16.11
C GLU A 278 21.31 -7.88 15.87
N ILE A 279 20.21 -8.49 15.42
CA ILE A 279 18.97 -7.79 15.05
C ILE A 279 17.84 -8.08 16.04
N GLY A 280 17.38 -7.05 16.74
CA GLY A 280 16.25 -7.12 17.66
C GLY A 280 16.43 -8.14 18.80
N ASP A 281 15.34 -8.80 19.19
CA ASP A 281 15.36 -9.92 20.15
C ASP A 281 15.71 -11.26 19.47
N GLY A 282 15.83 -11.25 18.15
CA GLY A 282 16.14 -12.39 17.30
C GLY A 282 15.58 -12.20 15.90
N ALA A 283 16.35 -12.58 14.89
CA ALA A 283 15.92 -12.52 13.50
C ALA A 283 16.32 -13.78 12.71
N ARG A 284 15.46 -14.13 11.75
CA ARG A 284 15.74 -15.10 10.70
C ARG A 284 15.73 -14.39 9.36
N LEU A 285 16.85 -14.44 8.64
CA LEU A 285 16.99 -14.01 7.26
C LEU A 285 17.03 -15.23 6.33
N ASP A 286 16.27 -15.20 5.25
CA ASP A 286 16.14 -16.27 4.28
C ASP A 286 16.13 -15.69 2.86
N THR A 287 16.88 -16.30 1.93
CA THR A 287 16.85 -15.96 0.50
C THR A 287 16.54 -17.16 -0.40
N SER A 288 16.16 -18.30 0.20
CA SER A 288 15.96 -19.57 -0.50
C SER A 288 14.87 -19.55 -1.56
N GLN A 289 13.97 -18.57 -1.49
CA GLN A 289 12.84 -18.41 -2.41
C GLN A 289 13.13 -17.41 -3.55
N GLY A 290 14.36 -16.94 -3.72
CA GLY A 290 14.68 -15.98 -4.78
C GLY A 290 14.36 -14.53 -4.42
N TYR A 291 14.11 -14.23 -3.16
CA TYR A 291 13.92 -12.89 -2.59
C TYR A 291 14.40 -12.90 -1.14
N LEU A 292 14.74 -11.75 -0.58
CA LEU A 292 15.07 -11.64 0.84
C LEU A 292 13.76 -11.63 1.64
N GLU A 293 13.60 -12.57 2.56
CA GLU A 293 12.61 -12.52 3.63
C GLU A 293 13.33 -12.50 4.96
N SER A 294 13.05 -11.49 5.78
CA SER A 294 13.49 -11.43 7.16
C SER A 294 12.29 -11.37 8.09
N ARG A 295 12.34 -12.17 9.16
CA ARG A 295 11.38 -12.10 10.26
C ARG A 295 12.14 -11.73 11.53
N VAL A 296 11.83 -10.56 12.08
CA VAL A 296 12.50 -9.95 13.23
C VAL A 296 11.53 -9.90 14.40
N VAL A 297 11.92 -10.50 15.52
CA VAL A 297 11.19 -10.38 16.78
C VAL A 297 11.64 -9.09 17.48
N SER A 298 10.67 -8.25 17.86
CA SER A 298 10.90 -7.07 18.68
C SER A 298 9.81 -6.95 19.74
N GLY A 299 10.15 -7.30 20.99
CA GLY A 299 9.22 -7.33 22.11
C GLY A 299 8.05 -8.29 21.86
N ASN A 300 6.85 -7.71 21.71
CA ASN A 300 5.60 -8.44 21.44
C ASN A 300 5.13 -8.31 19.98
N ARG A 301 6.06 -8.03 19.05
CA ARG A 301 5.79 -7.79 17.64
C ARG A 301 6.69 -8.66 16.77
N VAL A 302 6.24 -8.88 15.54
CA VAL A 302 7.07 -9.45 14.47
C VAL A 302 7.11 -8.48 13.32
N LEU A 303 8.31 -8.07 12.93
CA LEU A 303 8.58 -7.35 11.71
C LEU A 303 8.90 -8.35 10.60
N VAL A 304 8.25 -8.21 9.46
CA VAL A 304 8.62 -8.89 8.23
C VAL A 304 9.19 -7.85 7.27
N VAL A 305 10.44 -8.05 6.87
CA VAL A 305 11.11 -7.23 5.86
C VAL A 305 11.34 -8.12 4.65
N SER A 306 10.76 -7.75 3.52
CA SER A 306 10.88 -8.50 2.26
C SER A 306 11.52 -7.63 1.19
N ALA A 307 12.50 -8.14 0.46
CA ALA A 307 13.02 -7.45 -0.72
C ALA A 307 13.01 -8.37 -1.94
N THR A 308 12.37 -7.94 -3.02
CA THR A 308 12.30 -8.68 -4.30
C THR A 308 13.28 -8.09 -5.30
N TYR A 309 13.83 -8.94 -6.16
CA TYR A 309 14.82 -8.55 -7.17
C TYR A 309 14.43 -9.14 -8.53
N THR A 310 14.67 -8.39 -9.60
CA THR A 310 14.65 -8.92 -10.96
C THR A 310 16.00 -9.57 -11.31
N GLU A 311 16.06 -10.25 -12.47
CA GLU A 311 17.31 -10.82 -12.99
C GLU A 311 18.40 -9.77 -13.23
N ALA A 312 18.02 -8.50 -13.46
CA ALA A 312 18.94 -7.42 -13.77
C ALA A 312 19.84 -7.03 -12.58
N VAL A 313 19.25 -6.94 -11.38
CA VAL A 313 19.95 -6.65 -10.12
C VAL A 313 20.52 -7.90 -9.46
N GLY A 314 19.86 -9.05 -9.66
CA GLY A 314 20.30 -10.34 -9.16
C GLY A 314 19.98 -10.58 -7.68
N VAL A 315 19.58 -11.81 -7.36
CA VAL A 315 19.19 -12.20 -6.00
C VAL A 315 20.42 -12.67 -5.20
N PRO A 316 20.61 -12.22 -3.95
CA PRO A 316 21.63 -12.78 -3.07
C PRO A 316 21.31 -14.25 -2.74
N THR A 317 22.26 -15.16 -3.04
CA THR A 317 22.07 -16.60 -2.81
C THR A 317 22.12 -17.01 -1.33
N THR A 318 22.68 -16.15 -0.48
CA THR A 318 22.65 -16.25 0.99
C THR A 318 22.66 -14.84 1.58
N PRO A 319 21.93 -14.56 2.67
CA PRO A 319 22.03 -13.28 3.37
C PRO A 319 23.47 -12.99 3.82
N GLY A 320 23.97 -11.79 3.52
CA GLY A 320 25.27 -11.30 3.94
C GLY A 320 25.18 -10.18 4.98
N ALA A 321 26.31 -9.52 5.22
CA ALA A 321 26.38 -8.40 6.16
C ALA A 321 25.52 -7.21 5.72
N ARG A 322 25.43 -6.94 4.42
CA ARG A 322 24.67 -5.81 3.88
C ARG A 322 23.17 -5.99 4.06
N GLU A 323 22.65 -7.19 3.81
CA GLU A 323 21.24 -7.52 4.02
C GLU A 323 20.89 -7.48 5.52
N SER A 324 21.81 -7.93 6.37
CA SER A 324 21.65 -7.87 7.83
C SER A 324 21.65 -6.42 8.34
N GLU A 325 22.53 -5.57 7.82
CA GLU A 325 22.58 -4.13 8.12
C GLU A 325 21.29 -3.41 7.67
N LEU A 326 20.79 -3.71 6.45
CA LEU A 326 19.53 -3.17 5.96
C LEU A 326 18.37 -3.56 6.87
N VAL A 327 18.23 -4.85 7.18
CA VAL A 327 17.15 -5.35 8.05
C VAL A 327 17.24 -4.73 9.44
N ALA A 328 18.44 -4.57 10.00
CA ALA A 328 18.63 -3.91 11.29
C ALA A 328 18.20 -2.44 11.26
N ALA A 329 18.63 -1.70 10.23
CA ALA A 329 18.26 -0.30 10.06
C ALA A 329 16.75 -0.11 9.87
N VAL A 330 16.11 -0.96 9.06
CA VAL A 330 14.65 -0.97 8.90
C VAL A 330 13.96 -1.29 10.22
N ALA A 331 14.42 -2.32 10.93
CA ALA A 331 13.82 -2.72 12.21
C ALA A 331 13.91 -1.62 13.27
N GLU A 332 15.02 -0.89 13.34
CA GLU A 332 15.17 0.28 14.20
C GLU A 332 14.23 1.42 13.78
N ALA A 333 14.13 1.71 12.48
CA ALA A 333 13.33 2.82 11.96
C ALA A 333 11.82 2.63 12.18
N VAL A 334 11.29 1.42 11.95
CA VAL A 334 9.83 1.15 11.97
C VAL A 334 9.37 0.34 13.18
N GLY A 335 10.23 -0.48 13.78
CA GLY A 335 9.90 -1.36 14.90
C GLY A 335 10.04 -0.70 16.27
N GLY A 336 10.97 0.26 16.39
CA GLY A 336 11.32 0.97 17.63
C GLY A 336 12.38 0.25 18.45
#